data_AF-A0A7X6TP95-F1
#
_entry.id   AF-A0A7X6TP95-F1
#
_cell.length_a   1.000
_cell.length_b   1.000
_cell.length_c   1.000
_cell.angle_alpha   90.00
_cell.angle_beta   90.00
_cell.angle_gamma   90.00
#
_symmetry.space_group_name_H-M   'P 1'
#
loop_
_entity.id
_entity.type
_entity.pdbx_description
1 polymer ?
#
loop_
_entity_poly.entity_id
_entity_poly.type
_entity_poly.pdbx_seq_one_letter_code
_entity_poly.pdbx_strand_id
1 'polypeptide(L)'
;MSRICIFCNQQKPIEKFSLEHIFPQSLGGAQTSELFKTRHVCQRCNSIIGLFVDAPLVKNFFSQNDMAENSLYYVDLINPKALPLRYLGVCQNLVSEPNLTCDLWMGPHGGLIYHRRLKADPKYDTIVGGNPIENKKFSGEIYIFAQHADVYWNEPTPFLTQPESRMRS
;
A
#
# COMPACT_ATOMS: atom_id res chain seq x y z
N MET A 1 2.25 -34.21 -8.67
CA MET A 1 0.78 -34.13 -8.47
C MET A 1 0.26 -32.81 -9.04
N SER A 2 -0.98 -32.74 -9.52
CA SER A 2 -1.56 -31.52 -10.10
C SER A 2 -2.92 -31.17 -9.45
N ARG A 3 -3.31 -29.89 -9.53
CA ARG A 3 -4.56 -29.35 -8.96
C ARG A 3 -5.17 -28.33 -9.92
N ILE A 4 -6.47 -28.11 -9.83
CA ILE A 4 -7.19 -27.08 -10.60
C ILE A 4 -7.31 -25.80 -9.76
N CYS A 5 -6.98 -24.65 -10.36
CA CYS A 5 -7.16 -23.33 -9.74
C CYS A 5 -8.63 -22.89 -9.78
N ILE A 6 -9.20 -22.48 -8.65
CA ILE A 6 -10.62 -22.06 -8.57
C ILE A 6 -10.93 -20.78 -9.36
N PHE A 7 -9.95 -19.89 -9.58
CA PHE A 7 -10.17 -18.63 -10.30
C PHE A 7 -10.01 -18.76 -11.82
N CYS A 8 -8.96 -19.43 -12.28
CA CYS A 8 -8.68 -19.53 -13.72
C CYS A 8 -9.06 -20.88 -14.33
N ASN A 9 -9.56 -21.82 -13.53
CA ASN A 9 -9.95 -23.18 -13.92
C ASN A 9 -8.89 -23.97 -14.69
N GLN A 10 -7.61 -23.65 -14.50
CA GLN A 10 -6.48 -24.32 -15.16
C GLN A 10 -5.85 -25.35 -14.22
N GLN A 11 -5.54 -26.53 -14.77
CA GLN A 11 -4.76 -27.55 -14.08
C GLN A 11 -3.27 -27.16 -14.08
N LYS A 12 -2.65 -27.16 -12.89
CA LYS A 12 -1.25 -26.76 -12.70
C LYS A 12 -0.55 -27.69 -11.68
N PRO A 13 0.78 -27.78 -11.70
CA PRO A 13 1.55 -28.44 -10.64
C PRO A 13 1.26 -27.79 -9.27
N ILE A 14 1.24 -28.58 -8.19
CA ILE A 14 0.89 -28.10 -6.83
C ILE A 14 1.84 -26.99 -6.36
N GLU A 15 3.09 -26.99 -6.83
CA GLU A 15 4.13 -26.02 -6.49
C GLU A 15 3.83 -24.62 -7.04
N LYS A 16 2.88 -24.50 -7.99
CA LYS A 16 2.37 -23.23 -8.52
C LYS A 16 1.18 -22.68 -7.73
N PHE A 17 0.82 -23.30 -6.62
CA PHE A 17 -0.24 -22.81 -5.72
C PHE A 17 0.35 -22.10 -4.51
N SER A 18 -0.41 -21.18 -3.95
CA SER A 18 -0.07 -20.46 -2.72
C SER A 18 -1.24 -20.51 -1.75
N LEU A 19 -0.98 -20.17 -0.48
CA LEU A 19 -2.04 -19.94 0.49
C LEU A 19 -2.73 -18.62 0.11
N GLU A 20 -4.04 -18.68 -0.10
CA GLU A 20 -4.88 -17.51 -0.24
C GLU A 20 -5.74 -17.32 1.01
N HIS A 21 -5.93 -16.06 1.39
CA HIS A 21 -6.83 -15.62 2.46
C HIS A 21 -8.05 -14.98 1.83
N ILE A 22 -9.26 -15.38 2.25
CA ILE A 22 -10.50 -14.73 1.78
C ILE A 22 -10.56 -13.27 2.24
N PHE A 23 -10.03 -12.98 3.44
CA PHE A 23 -9.85 -11.62 3.92
C PHE A 23 -8.39 -11.19 3.76
N PRO A 24 -8.13 -9.97 3.28
CA PRO A 24 -6.76 -9.45 3.19
C PRO A 24 -6.02 -9.56 4.52
N GLN A 25 -4.72 -9.89 4.46
CA GLN A 25 -3.90 -10.02 5.66
C GLN A 25 -3.84 -8.73 6.48
N SER A 26 -3.83 -7.56 5.83
CA SER A 26 -3.85 -6.26 6.51
C SER A 26 -5.14 -5.97 7.28
N LEU A 27 -6.23 -6.71 7.01
CA LEU A 27 -7.48 -6.68 7.78
C LEU A 27 -7.55 -7.81 8.81
N GLY A 28 -6.42 -8.46 9.12
CA GLY A 28 -6.36 -9.57 10.06
C GLY A 28 -6.62 -10.94 9.45
N GLY A 29 -6.63 -11.07 8.12
CA GLY A 29 -6.86 -12.35 7.43
C GLY A 29 -5.97 -13.50 7.88
N ALA A 30 -4.73 -13.21 8.30
CA ALA A 30 -3.81 -14.21 8.86
C ALA A 30 -4.32 -14.86 10.17
N GLN A 31 -5.09 -14.11 10.98
CA GLN A 31 -5.62 -14.56 12.27
C GLN A 31 -6.95 -15.32 12.15
N THR A 32 -7.50 -15.40 10.94
CA THR A 32 -8.75 -16.13 10.69
C THR A 32 -8.54 -17.65 10.76
N SER A 33 -9.62 -18.40 11.01
CA SER A 33 -9.60 -19.86 10.96
C SER A 33 -9.29 -20.38 9.56
N GLU A 34 -8.80 -21.62 9.44
CA GLU A 34 -8.51 -22.26 8.14
C GLU A 34 -9.72 -22.35 7.20
N LEU A 35 -10.96 -22.22 7.71
CA LEU A 35 -12.17 -22.09 6.89
C LEU A 35 -12.09 -20.91 5.90
N PHE A 36 -11.41 -19.82 6.26
CA PHE A 36 -11.28 -18.61 5.45
C PHE A 36 -9.98 -18.58 4.64
N LYS A 37 -9.30 -19.72 4.51
CA LYS A 37 -8.04 -19.85 3.78
C LYS A 37 -8.12 -21.01 2.81
N THR A 38 -7.45 -20.88 1.66
CA THR A 38 -7.45 -21.94 0.65
C THR A 38 -6.10 -22.09 -0.04
N ARG A 39 -5.76 -23.33 -0.40
CA ARG A 39 -4.57 -23.65 -1.23
C ARG A 39 -4.98 -24.05 -2.65
N HIS A 40 -6.19 -23.71 -3.08
CA HIS A 40 -6.72 -24.01 -4.41
C HIS A 40 -6.60 -22.84 -5.39
N VAL A 41 -5.77 -21.84 -5.05
CA VAL A 41 -5.49 -20.67 -5.89
C VAL A 41 -4.05 -20.73 -6.39
N CYS A 42 -3.85 -20.62 -7.71
CA CYS A 42 -2.51 -20.55 -8.27
C CYS A 42 -1.87 -19.18 -7.97
N GLN A 43 -0.54 -19.15 -7.83
CA GLN A 43 0.25 -17.96 -7.47
C GLN A 43 -0.09 -16.75 -8.35
N ARG A 44 -0.26 -16.95 -9.67
CA ARG A 44 -0.63 -15.87 -10.59
C ARG A 44 -1.99 -15.24 -10.24
N CYS A 45 -3.01 -16.06 -10.01
CA CYS A 45 -4.34 -15.56 -9.64
C CYS A 45 -4.28 -14.88 -8.28
N ASN A 46 -3.54 -15.46 -7.34
CA ASN A 46 -3.33 -14.90 -6.01
C ASN A 46 -2.73 -13.49 -6.09
N SER A 47 -1.67 -13.31 -6.89
CA SER A 47 -1.02 -12.02 -7.07
C SER A 47 -1.92 -10.99 -7.75
N ILE A 48 -2.76 -11.42 -8.70
CA ILE A 48 -3.72 -10.52 -9.39
C ILE A 48 -4.78 -10.03 -8.41
N ILE A 49 -5.37 -10.92 -7.61
CA ILE A 49 -6.39 -10.55 -6.62
C ILE A 49 -5.78 -9.67 -5.54
N GLY A 50 -4.61 -10.01 -5.01
CA GLY A 50 -3.91 -9.16 -4.05
C GLY A 50 -3.65 -7.75 -4.57
N LEU A 51 -3.39 -7.59 -5.88
CA LEU A 51 -3.12 -6.29 -6.48
C LEU A 51 -4.39 -5.50 -6.86
N PHE A 52 -5.44 -6.17 -7.35
CA PHE A 52 -6.61 -5.50 -7.94
C PHE A 52 -7.89 -5.62 -7.11
N VAL A 53 -7.88 -6.39 -6.03
CA VAL A 53 -9.00 -6.55 -5.10
C VAL A 53 -8.58 -6.11 -3.70
N ASP A 54 -7.55 -6.75 -3.14
CA ASP A 54 -7.14 -6.46 -1.76
C ASP A 54 -6.53 -5.07 -1.63
N ALA A 55 -5.59 -4.71 -2.53
CA ALA A 55 -4.93 -3.42 -2.44
C ALA A 55 -5.90 -2.23 -2.56
N PRO A 56 -6.87 -2.18 -3.52
CA PRO A 56 -7.91 -1.16 -3.53
C PRO A 56 -8.77 -1.15 -2.26
N LEU A 57 -9.08 -2.31 -1.67
CA LEU A 57 -9.86 -2.36 -0.43
C LEU A 57 -9.10 -1.72 0.75
N VAL A 58 -7.80 -1.99 0.87
CA VAL A 58 -7.01 -1.62 2.05
C VAL A 58 -6.21 -0.33 1.87
N LYS A 59 -6.02 0.13 0.63
CA LYS A 59 -5.26 1.34 0.27
C LYS A 59 -6.04 2.31 -0.62
N ASN A 60 -7.37 2.33 -0.53
CA ASN A 60 -8.11 3.45 -1.12
C ASN A 60 -7.99 4.71 -0.24
N PHE A 61 -8.50 5.83 -0.78
CA PHE A 61 -8.51 7.14 -0.12
C PHE A 61 -9.08 7.08 1.31
N PHE A 62 -10.21 6.39 1.49
CA PHE A 62 -10.90 6.32 2.79
C PHE A 62 -10.11 5.47 3.77
N SER A 63 -9.72 4.25 3.39
CA SER A 63 -8.95 3.35 4.25
C SER A 63 -7.61 3.95 4.68
N GLN A 64 -6.91 4.64 3.78
CA GLN A 64 -5.65 5.32 4.11
C GLN A 64 -5.85 6.45 5.11
N ASN A 65 -6.86 7.30 4.90
CA ASN A 65 -7.09 8.44 5.77
C ASN A 65 -7.68 8.04 7.13
N ASP A 66 -8.53 7.02 7.16
CA ASP A 66 -9.01 6.42 8.40
C ASP A 66 -7.86 5.78 9.20
N MET A 67 -6.94 5.07 8.54
CA MET A 67 -5.73 4.54 9.18
C MET A 67 -4.85 5.66 9.74
N ALA A 68 -4.64 6.73 8.98
CA ALA A 68 -3.89 7.91 9.42
C ALA A 68 -4.51 8.55 10.67
N GLU A 69 -5.82 8.77 10.66
CA GLU A 69 -6.57 9.32 11.78
C GLU A 69 -6.49 8.43 13.02
N ASN A 70 -6.82 7.14 12.85
CA ASN A 70 -6.92 6.20 13.95
C ASN A 70 -5.57 5.90 14.60
N SER A 71 -4.46 6.00 13.84
CA SER A 71 -3.12 5.74 14.36
C SER A 71 -2.71 6.66 15.51
N LEU A 72 -3.28 7.88 15.58
CA LEU A 72 -3.00 8.85 16.64
C LEU A 72 -3.48 8.39 18.02
N TYR A 73 -4.53 7.56 18.09
CA TYR A 73 -5.04 7.01 19.35
C TYR A 73 -4.14 5.92 19.94
N TYR A 74 -3.24 5.36 19.14
CA TYR A 74 -2.39 4.23 19.50
C TYR A 74 -0.90 4.57 19.45
N VAL A 75 -0.56 5.87 19.46
CA VAL A 75 0.84 6.31 19.44
C VAL A 75 1.55 5.92 20.74
N ASP A 76 2.64 5.17 20.62
CA ASP A 76 3.55 4.89 21.72
C ASP A 76 4.61 6.00 21.75
N LEU A 77 4.51 6.93 22.71
CA LEU A 77 5.46 8.04 22.84
C LEU A 77 6.82 7.61 23.41
N ILE A 78 6.90 6.41 24.00
CA ILE A 78 8.16 5.86 24.54
C ILE A 78 8.94 5.19 23.40
N ASN A 79 8.24 4.44 22.55
CA ASN A 79 8.82 3.79 21.36
C ASN A 79 8.10 4.26 20.09
N PRO A 80 8.31 5.53 19.69
CA PRO A 80 7.61 6.13 18.58
C PRO A 80 7.87 5.37 17.27
N LYS A 81 6.78 5.01 16.59
CA LYS A 81 6.82 4.44 15.23
C LYS A 81 6.36 5.50 14.24
N ALA A 82 6.86 5.42 13.01
CA ALA A 82 6.41 6.30 11.94
C ALA A 82 4.88 6.19 11.76
N LEU A 83 4.19 7.34 11.74
CA LEU A 83 2.74 7.41 11.67
C LEU A 83 2.25 7.55 10.23
N PRO A 84 1.19 6.83 9.83
CA PRO A 84 0.64 6.88 8.49
C PRO A 84 0.27 8.32 8.09
N LEU A 85 0.60 8.67 6.86
CA LEU A 85 0.27 9.96 6.28
C LEU A 85 -1.18 9.98 5.80
N ARG A 86 -1.82 11.15 5.89
CA ARG A 86 -3.09 11.42 5.21
C ARG A 86 -2.81 11.72 3.74
N TYR A 87 -3.57 11.11 2.85
CA TYR A 87 -3.52 11.37 1.42
C TYR A 87 -4.53 12.47 1.06
N LEU A 88 -4.05 13.55 0.44
CA LEU A 88 -4.88 14.70 0.03
C LEU A 88 -5.23 14.68 -1.46
N GLY A 89 -4.65 13.76 -2.24
CA GLY A 89 -4.92 13.62 -3.66
C GLY A 89 -3.78 14.11 -4.55
N VAL A 90 -4.06 14.16 -5.85
CA VAL A 90 -3.10 14.57 -6.88
C VAL A 90 -3.10 16.09 -7.05
N CYS A 91 -1.93 16.72 -6.97
CA CYS A 91 -1.73 18.13 -7.31
C CYS A 91 -1.62 18.33 -8.83
N GLN A 92 -2.72 18.71 -9.45
CA GLN A 92 -2.79 18.95 -10.90
C GLN A 92 -1.90 20.10 -11.39
N ASN A 93 -1.59 21.07 -10.52
CA ASN A 93 -0.89 22.31 -10.89
C ASN A 93 0.64 22.26 -10.67
N LEU A 94 1.19 21.17 -10.13
CA LEU A 94 2.62 21.09 -9.75
C LEU A 94 3.47 20.29 -10.72
N VAL A 95 2.88 19.67 -11.74
CA VAL A 95 3.61 18.85 -12.70
C VAL A 95 3.27 19.28 -14.12
N SER A 96 4.29 19.76 -14.83
CA SER A 96 4.20 20.14 -16.25
C SER A 96 4.47 18.98 -17.20
N GLU A 97 5.11 17.91 -16.74
CA GLU A 97 5.50 16.75 -17.55
C GLU A 97 4.38 15.70 -17.62
N PRO A 98 3.93 15.28 -18.84
CA PRO A 98 2.75 14.41 -18.99
C PRO A 98 2.86 13.01 -18.36
N ASN A 99 4.08 12.50 -18.19
CA ASN A 99 4.38 11.17 -17.64
C ASN A 99 4.54 11.18 -16.11
N LEU A 100 4.48 12.35 -15.48
CA LEU A 100 4.66 12.49 -14.05
C LEU A 100 3.35 12.90 -13.37
N THR A 101 3.26 12.62 -12.08
CA THR A 101 2.19 13.05 -11.19
C THR A 101 2.81 13.48 -9.88
N CYS A 102 2.13 14.38 -9.16
CA CYS A 102 2.53 14.79 -7.82
C CYS A 102 1.38 14.53 -6.87
N ASP A 103 1.61 13.65 -5.92
CA ASP A 103 0.67 13.36 -4.85
C ASP A 103 0.97 14.27 -3.65
N LEU A 104 -0.08 14.78 -3.02
CA LEU A 104 0.05 15.53 -1.78
C LEU A 104 -0.36 14.66 -0.59
N TRP A 105 0.52 14.60 0.39
CA TRP A 105 0.32 13.93 1.64
C TRP A 105 0.50 14.92 2.80
N MET A 106 -0.12 14.60 3.93
CA MET A 106 -0.02 15.38 5.15
C MET A 106 0.37 14.47 6.31
N GLY A 107 1.40 14.88 7.05
CA GLY A 107 1.82 14.26 8.29
C GLY A 107 0.86 14.54 9.45
N PRO A 108 1.05 13.85 10.59
CA PRO A 108 0.16 13.93 11.75
C PRO A 108 0.03 15.36 12.31
N HIS A 109 1.09 16.18 12.21
CA HIS A 109 1.12 17.58 12.68
C HIS A 109 1.14 18.60 11.54
N GLY A 110 0.54 18.29 10.39
CA GLY A 110 0.34 19.26 9.31
C GLY A 110 1.53 19.46 8.36
N GLY A 111 2.65 18.77 8.60
CA GLY A 111 3.76 18.71 7.64
C GLY A 111 3.28 18.25 6.26
N LEU A 112 3.64 18.96 5.20
CA LEU A 112 3.20 18.64 3.84
C LEU A 112 4.28 17.88 3.11
N ILE A 113 3.88 16.86 2.36
CA ILE A 113 4.78 16.00 1.60
C ILE A 113 4.28 15.94 0.17
N TYR A 114 5.08 16.42 -0.76
CA TYR A 114 4.82 16.32 -2.19
C TYR A 114 5.62 15.15 -2.75
N HIS A 115 4.94 14.18 -3.33
CA HIS A 115 5.53 12.98 -3.90
C HIS A 115 5.39 13.01 -5.42
N ARG A 116 6.48 13.39 -6.09
CA ARG A 116 6.56 13.43 -7.55
C ARG A 116 7.03 12.08 -8.07
N ARG A 117 6.17 11.39 -8.83
CA ARG A 117 6.41 10.03 -9.33
C ARG A 117 5.91 9.86 -10.75
N LEU A 118 6.22 8.71 -11.36
CA LEU A 118 5.62 8.34 -12.63
C LEU A 118 4.10 8.19 -12.48
N LYS A 119 3.37 8.68 -13.49
CA LYS A 119 1.93 8.50 -13.59
C LYS A 119 1.65 7.00 -13.80
N ALA A 120 0.82 6.45 -12.94
CA ALA A 120 0.42 5.05 -13.01
C ALA A 120 -0.61 4.84 -14.12
N ASP A 121 -0.71 3.60 -14.61
CA ASP A 121 -1.83 3.15 -15.44
C ASP A 121 -3.17 3.38 -14.70
N PRO A 122 -4.23 3.90 -15.36
CA PRO A 122 -5.52 4.19 -14.73
C PRO A 122 -6.16 3.04 -13.95
N LYS A 123 -5.79 1.78 -14.25
CA LYS A 123 -6.27 0.62 -13.46
C LYS A 123 -5.85 0.66 -11.97
N TYR A 124 -4.91 1.52 -11.61
CA TYR A 124 -4.45 1.72 -10.23
C TYR A 124 -5.03 2.96 -9.55
N ASP A 125 -5.96 3.68 -10.19
CA ASP A 125 -6.54 4.93 -9.64
C ASP A 125 -7.29 4.74 -8.32
N THR A 126 -7.69 3.50 -8.00
CA THR A 126 -8.33 3.15 -6.72
C THR A 126 -7.34 2.98 -5.57
N ILE A 127 -6.03 3.01 -5.85
CA ILE A 127 -4.95 2.85 -4.87
C ILE A 127 -4.28 4.20 -4.68
N VAL A 128 -4.25 4.69 -3.44
CA VAL A 128 -3.52 5.92 -3.09
C VAL A 128 -2.04 5.74 -3.39
N GLY A 129 -1.42 6.75 -4.00
CA GLY A 129 -0.04 6.63 -4.47
C GLY A 129 0.12 5.79 -5.75
N GLY A 130 -0.97 5.29 -6.37
CA GLY A 130 -0.92 4.60 -7.66
C GLY A 130 -0.32 3.19 -7.61
N ASN A 131 0.54 2.86 -8.57
CA ASN A 131 1.03 1.49 -8.77
C ASN A 131 2.12 1.10 -7.76
N PRO A 132 1.83 0.20 -6.80
CA PRO A 132 2.79 -0.18 -5.77
C PRO A 132 4.00 -0.96 -6.32
N ILE A 133 3.87 -1.61 -7.48
CA ILE A 133 4.96 -2.40 -8.08
C ILE A 133 5.97 -1.48 -8.76
N GLU A 134 5.50 -0.46 -9.47
CA GLU A 134 6.37 0.50 -10.14
C GLU A 134 7.03 1.44 -9.13
N ASN A 135 6.28 1.90 -8.13
CA ASN A 135 6.82 2.76 -7.07
C ASN A 135 7.97 2.09 -6.30
N LYS A 136 8.00 0.74 -6.22
CA LYS A 136 9.13 -0.01 -5.64
C LYS A 136 10.39 0.05 -6.50
N LYS A 137 10.25 0.09 -7.82
CA LYS A 137 11.38 0.13 -8.77
C LYS A 137 11.89 1.55 -8.96
N PHE A 138 10.98 2.51 -8.97
CA PHE A 138 11.25 3.93 -9.09
C PHE A 138 10.37 4.68 -8.13
N SER A 139 10.93 5.07 -6.99
CA SER A 139 10.20 5.74 -5.91
C SER A 139 9.85 7.19 -6.22
N GLY A 140 10.45 7.81 -7.25
CA GLY A 140 10.28 9.22 -7.52
C GLY A 140 11.00 10.12 -6.51
N GLU A 141 10.56 11.36 -6.42
CA GLU A 141 11.14 12.43 -5.60
C GLU A 141 10.15 12.87 -4.52
N ILE A 142 10.66 13.21 -3.34
CA ILE A 142 9.85 13.63 -2.21
C ILE A 142 10.34 15.00 -1.75
N TYR A 143 9.42 15.95 -1.63
CA TYR A 143 9.66 17.27 -1.06
C TYR A 143 8.87 17.41 0.22
N ILE A 144 9.57 17.66 1.33
CA ILE A 144 8.99 17.73 2.67
C ILE A 144 9.01 19.17 3.15
N PHE A 145 7.84 19.68 3.53
CA PHE A 145 7.65 20.96 4.18
C PHE A 145 7.28 20.69 5.64
N ALA A 146 8.31 20.58 6.48
CA ALA A 146 8.17 20.36 7.91
C ALA A 146 7.45 21.53 8.58
N GLN A 147 6.51 21.22 9.48
CA GLN A 147 5.83 22.22 10.30
C GLN A 147 6.15 22.10 11.79
N HIS A 148 6.97 21.11 12.16
CA HIS A 148 7.35 20.85 13.54
C HIS A 148 8.88 20.82 13.69
N ALA A 149 9.41 21.25 14.83
CA ALA A 149 10.86 21.30 15.06
C ALA A 149 11.46 19.90 15.33
N ASP A 150 10.70 19.04 16.00
CA ASP A 150 11.08 17.64 16.19
C ASP A 150 10.89 16.85 14.88
N VAL A 151 11.99 16.24 14.44
CA VAL A 151 12.13 15.51 13.18
C VAL A 151 11.17 14.33 13.11
N TYR A 152 10.89 13.67 14.25
CA TYR A 152 9.99 12.51 14.30
C TYR A 152 8.63 12.79 13.63
N TRP A 153 8.05 13.97 13.89
CA TRP A 153 6.75 14.35 13.36
C TRP A 153 6.76 14.74 11.88
N ASN A 154 7.95 14.87 11.30
CA ASN A 154 8.17 15.18 9.89
C ASN A 154 8.66 13.97 9.10
N GLU A 155 8.97 12.85 9.74
CA GLU A 155 9.45 11.66 9.04
C GLU A 155 8.31 11.05 8.20
N PRO A 156 8.49 10.94 6.87
CA PRO A 156 7.52 10.26 6.04
C PRO A 156 7.51 8.78 6.40
N THR A 157 6.33 8.18 6.56
CA THR A 157 6.25 6.73 6.77
C THR A 157 6.98 5.95 5.69
N PRO A 158 7.51 4.74 6.01
CA PRO A 158 8.26 3.89 5.09
C PRO A 158 7.56 3.56 3.77
N PHE A 159 6.24 3.79 3.66
CA PHE A 159 5.48 3.65 2.42
C PHE A 159 5.99 4.53 1.27
N LEU A 160 6.62 5.66 1.58
CA LEU A 160 7.18 6.56 0.57
C LEU A 160 8.68 6.35 0.34
N THR A 161 9.41 5.72 1.27
CA THR A 161 10.89 5.84 1.31
C THR A 161 11.73 4.57 1.37
N GLN A 162 11.22 3.33 1.37
CA GLN A 162 12.14 2.16 1.34
C GLN A 162 11.81 0.95 0.43
N PRO A 163 12.85 0.35 -0.19
CA PRO A 163 12.86 -1.04 -0.57
C PRO A 163 12.90 -1.95 0.68
N GLU A 164 12.16 -3.04 0.59
CA GLU A 164 11.92 -4.14 1.53
C GLU A 164 12.91 -4.35 2.70
N SER A 165 12.42 -4.23 3.93
CA SER A 165 13.01 -5.01 5.06
C SER A 165 12.05 -5.42 6.18
N ARG A 166 10.72 -5.18 6.11
CA ARG A 166 9.79 -5.50 7.23
C ARG A 166 8.50 -6.26 6.87
N MET A 167 8.51 -7.10 5.83
CA MET A 167 7.42 -8.06 5.56
C MET A 167 7.93 -9.49 5.35
N ARG A 168 8.93 -9.89 6.13
CA ARG A 168 9.30 -11.30 6.31
C ARG A 168 9.50 -11.57 7.81
N SER A 169 8.40 -11.90 8.47
CA SER A 169 8.35 -12.71 9.69
C SER A 169 6.99 -13.37 9.73
#